data_AF-M0ZU63-F1
#
_entry.id   AF-M0ZU63-F1
#
_cell.length_a   1.000
_cell.length_b   1.000
_cell.length_c   1.000
_cell.angle_alpha   90.00
_cell.angle_beta   90.00
_cell.angle_gamma   90.00
#
_symmetry.space_group_name_H-M   'P 1'
#
loop_
_entity.id
_entity.type
_entity.pdbx_description
1 polymer ?
#
loop_
_entity_poly.entity_id
_entity_poly.type
_entity_poly.pdbx_seq_one_letter_code
_entity_poly.pdbx_strand_id
1 'polypeptide(L)'
;MTFWLYRYSQLEDRPNILSEGLWRRASVAGASSPLERRAFGIADDIYEAGLLFAYLAFVPFCEAGVMDSISLRRLLENTFQLDLQAAREYCSADDRLLEAVKFLDLGDGAGWELLQAMLNRDYRGRPIAEAVVNHRFLSGTFL
;
A
#
# COMPACT_ATOMS: atom_id res chain seq x y z
N MET A 1 -26.87 -33.75 11.56
CA MET A 1 -26.85 -32.69 10.53
C MET A 1 -27.10 -31.35 11.22
N THR A 2 -26.12 -30.85 11.98
CA THR A 2 -26.30 -29.66 12.85
C THR A 2 -24.99 -28.90 13.14
N PHE A 3 -23.85 -29.33 12.60
CA PHE A 3 -22.55 -28.73 12.92
C PHE A 3 -22.15 -27.57 11.97
N TRP A 4 -22.85 -27.40 10.85
CA TRP A 4 -22.53 -26.38 9.84
C TRP A 4 -23.29 -25.05 10.01
N LEU A 5 -24.39 -25.02 10.78
CA LEU A 5 -25.16 -23.79 11.00
C LEU A 5 -24.65 -22.96 12.19
N TYR A 6 -23.97 -23.58 13.16
CA TYR A 6 -23.46 -22.87 14.35
C TYR A 6 -22.20 -22.02 14.09
N ARG A 7 -21.49 -22.29 13.00
CA ARG A 7 -20.25 -21.57 12.66
C ARG A 7 -20.50 -20.29 11.85
N TYR A 8 -21.69 -20.14 11.26
CA TYR A 8 -22.06 -18.96 10.48
C TYR A 8 -22.54 -17.81 11.40
N SER A 9 -23.29 -18.12 12.46
CA SER A 9 -23.80 -17.12 13.42
C SER A 9 -22.70 -16.47 14.28
N GLN A 10 -21.54 -17.11 14.45
CA GLN A 10 -20.40 -16.49 15.17
C GLN A 10 -19.54 -15.55 14.32
N LEU A 11 -19.77 -15.51 13.00
CA LEU A 11 -19.14 -14.54 12.10
C LEU A 11 -19.94 -13.24 12.03
N GLU A 12 -21.26 -13.30 12.24
CA GLU A 12 -22.15 -12.12 12.27
C GLU A 12 -22.01 -11.25 13.53
N ASP A 13 -21.40 -11.76 14.61
CA ASP A 13 -21.13 -11.02 15.86
C ASP A 13 -19.72 -10.38 15.92
N ARG A 14 -18.91 -10.52 14.85
CA ARG A 14 -17.60 -9.85 14.70
C ARG A 14 -17.51 -8.67 13.70
N PRO A 15 -18.59 -8.02 13.22
CA PRO A 15 -18.45 -6.90 12.29
C PRO A 15 -17.88 -5.64 12.95
N ASN A 16 -17.81 -5.57 14.28
CA ASN A 16 -17.38 -4.36 15.00
C ASN A 16 -15.87 -4.24 15.22
N ILE A 17 -15.10 -5.29 15.50
CA ILE A 17 -13.69 -5.11 15.92
C ILE A 17 -12.80 -4.61 14.77
N LEU A 18 -12.94 -5.20 13.58
CA LEU A 18 -12.15 -4.80 12.41
C LEU A 18 -12.56 -3.40 11.90
N SER A 19 -13.86 -3.10 11.93
CA SER A 19 -14.38 -1.80 11.53
C SER A 19 -14.09 -0.70 12.56
N GLU A 20 -14.06 -1.01 13.86
CA GLU A 20 -13.66 -0.07 14.93
C GLU A 20 -12.25 0.45 14.74
N GLY A 21 -11.30 -0.43 14.41
CA GLY A 21 -9.92 -0.03 14.10
C GLY A 21 -9.85 0.92 12.91
N LEU A 22 -10.59 0.62 11.83
CA LEU A 22 -10.70 1.49 10.65
C LEU A 22 -11.33 2.85 11.00
N TRP A 23 -12.43 2.87 11.74
CA TRP A 23 -13.12 4.10 12.13
C TRP A 23 -12.32 4.97 13.09
N ARG A 24 -11.52 4.35 13.95
CA ARG A 24 -10.56 5.07 14.79
C ARG A 24 -9.51 5.76 13.93
N ARG A 25 -8.90 5.07 12.96
CA ARG A 25 -7.94 5.67 12.02
C ARG A 25 -8.59 6.79 11.19
N ALA A 26 -9.80 6.56 10.68
CA ALA A 26 -10.57 7.55 9.92
C ALA A 26 -10.79 8.83 10.74
N SER A 27 -11.19 8.69 12.01
CA SER A 27 -11.40 9.83 12.92
C SER A 27 -10.09 10.58 13.20
N VAL A 28 -8.97 9.87 13.41
CA VAL A 28 -7.64 10.48 13.56
C VAL A 28 -7.20 11.24 12.31
N ALA A 29 -7.57 10.74 11.12
CA ALA A 29 -7.34 11.40 9.84
C ALA A 29 -8.31 12.56 9.53
N GLY A 30 -9.21 12.88 10.46
CA GLY A 30 -10.19 13.96 10.34
C GLY A 30 -11.40 13.62 9.47
N ALA A 31 -11.72 12.34 9.24
CA ALA A 31 -12.94 11.91 8.58
C ALA A 31 -14.11 11.88 9.58
N SER A 32 -14.97 12.89 9.53
CA SER A 32 -16.00 13.16 10.53
C SER A 32 -17.41 12.74 10.09
N SER A 33 -17.71 12.87 8.80
CA SER A 33 -18.99 12.50 8.21
C SER A 33 -19.01 11.04 7.72
N PRO A 34 -20.19 10.41 7.57
CA PRO A 34 -20.31 9.08 6.98
C PRO A 34 -19.68 8.97 5.59
N LEU A 35 -19.77 10.05 4.78
CA LEU A 35 -19.18 10.10 3.45
C LEU A 35 -17.64 10.12 3.51
N GLU A 36 -17.06 10.94 4.37
CA GLU A 36 -15.60 11.01 4.58
C GLU A 36 -15.06 9.69 5.11
N ARG A 37 -15.78 9.02 6.02
CA ARG A 37 -15.40 7.71 6.53
C ARG A 37 -15.36 6.65 5.43
N ARG A 38 -16.35 6.66 4.53
CA ARG A 38 -16.34 5.79 3.35
C ARG A 38 -15.16 6.10 2.44
N ALA A 39 -14.89 7.38 2.16
CA ALA A 39 -13.75 7.79 1.35
C ALA A 39 -12.42 7.37 1.98
N PHE A 40 -12.30 7.49 3.30
CA PHE A 40 -11.14 7.02 4.06
C PHE A 40 -10.94 5.51 3.88
N GLY A 41 -11.99 4.69 4.02
CA GLY A 41 -11.88 3.24 3.83
C GLY A 41 -11.32 2.86 2.46
N ILE A 42 -11.85 3.48 1.40
CA ILE A 42 -11.35 3.27 0.02
C ILE A 42 -9.88 3.69 -0.09
N ALA A 43 -9.52 4.85 0.47
CA ALA A 43 -8.15 5.35 0.44
C ALA A 43 -7.18 4.51 1.30
N ASP A 44 -7.66 3.85 2.36
CA ASP A 44 -6.89 2.94 3.20
C ASP A 44 -6.57 1.63 2.43
N ASP A 45 -7.55 1.11 1.67
CA ASP A 45 -7.33 -0.04 0.78
C ASP A 45 -6.28 0.27 -0.29
N ILE A 46 -6.27 1.50 -0.84
CA ILE A 46 -5.27 1.94 -1.83
C ILE A 46 -3.87 2.04 -1.21
N TYR A 47 -3.78 2.48 0.04
CA TYR A 47 -2.51 2.53 0.76
C TYR A 47 -1.94 1.13 0.99
N GLU A 48 -2.76 0.20 1.47
CA GLU A 48 -2.36 -1.20 1.67
C GLU A 48 -2.03 -1.89 0.34
N ALA A 49 -2.75 -1.58 -0.75
CA ALA A 49 -2.40 -2.02 -2.09
C ALA A 49 -1.05 -1.46 -2.56
N GLY A 50 -0.71 -0.22 -2.17
CA GLY A 50 0.60 0.40 -2.45
C GLY A 50 1.74 -0.35 -1.74
N LEU A 51 1.53 -0.75 -0.48
CA LEU A 51 2.50 -1.56 0.25
C LEU A 51 2.63 -2.98 -0.30
N LEU A 52 1.52 -3.58 -0.75
CA LEU A 52 1.55 -4.85 -1.47
C LEU A 52 2.33 -4.72 -2.80
N PHE A 53 2.11 -3.64 -3.55
CA PHE A 53 2.85 -3.37 -4.78
C PHE A 53 4.36 -3.23 -4.49
N ALA A 54 4.73 -2.45 -3.47
CA ALA A 54 6.13 -2.36 -3.04
C ALA A 54 6.70 -3.73 -2.66
N TYR A 55 5.94 -4.55 -1.92
CA TYR A 55 6.35 -5.91 -1.57
C TYR A 55 6.60 -6.78 -2.80
N LEU A 56 5.70 -6.73 -3.78
CA LEU A 56 5.83 -7.46 -5.06
C LEU A 56 6.97 -6.93 -5.93
N ALA A 57 7.41 -5.69 -5.74
CA ALA A 57 8.58 -5.13 -6.43
C ALA A 57 9.90 -5.47 -5.72
N PHE A 58 9.93 -5.49 -4.38
CA PHE A 58 11.18 -5.70 -3.64
C PHE A 58 11.48 -7.18 -3.38
N VAL A 59 10.53 -7.94 -2.84
CA VAL A 59 10.81 -9.32 -2.40
C VAL A 59 11.29 -10.25 -3.52
N PRO A 60 10.74 -10.23 -4.75
CA PRO A 60 11.22 -11.12 -5.80
C PRO A 60 12.45 -10.61 -6.55
N PHE A 61 12.76 -9.30 -6.51
CA PHE A 61 13.89 -8.73 -7.26
C PHE A 61 15.13 -8.46 -6.40
N CYS A 62 15.00 -8.40 -5.08
CA CYS A 62 16.15 -8.27 -4.18
C CYS A 62 16.83 -9.63 -3.91
N GLU A 63 18.06 -9.59 -3.41
CA GLU A 63 18.74 -10.79 -2.92
C GLU A 63 17.90 -11.46 -1.80
N ALA A 64 17.82 -12.79 -1.84
CA ALA A 64 16.98 -13.57 -0.94
C ALA A 64 17.30 -13.30 0.53
N GLY A 65 16.26 -12.97 1.31
CA GLY A 65 16.38 -12.70 2.74
C GLY A 65 16.82 -11.27 3.10
N VAL A 66 17.08 -10.40 2.11
CA VAL A 66 17.37 -8.98 2.36
C VAL A 66 16.11 -8.20 2.73
N MET A 67 14.98 -8.53 2.10
CA MET A 67 13.72 -7.82 2.30
C MET A 67 12.57 -8.76 2.63
N ASP A 68 11.78 -8.37 3.63
CA ASP A 68 10.49 -8.96 3.99
C ASP A 68 9.43 -7.86 4.15
N SER A 69 8.16 -8.24 4.33
CA SER A 69 7.05 -7.29 4.45
C SER A 69 7.17 -6.29 5.62
N ILE A 70 7.71 -6.74 6.77
CA ILE A 70 7.89 -5.91 7.97
C ILE A 70 9.06 -4.96 7.75
N SER A 71 10.17 -5.47 7.23
CA SER A 71 11.37 -4.70 6.93
C SER A 71 11.07 -3.61 5.89
N LEU A 72 10.32 -3.93 4.84
CA LEU A 72 9.92 -2.98 3.81
C LEU A 72 8.99 -1.89 4.36
N ARG A 73 7.96 -2.29 5.12
CA ARG A 73 7.06 -1.32 5.76
C ARG A 73 7.83 -0.38 6.68
N ARG A 74 8.76 -0.91 7.50
CA ARG A 74 9.60 -0.08 8.38
C ARG A 74 10.49 0.88 7.59
N LEU A 75 11.08 0.42 6.49
CA LEU A 75 11.91 1.26 5.61
C LEU A 75 11.11 2.46 5.10
N LEU A 76 9.93 2.21 4.52
CA LEU A 76 9.12 3.25 3.89
C LEU A 76 8.44 4.15 4.93
N GLU A 77 7.76 3.56 5.92
CA GLU A 77 6.93 4.31 6.87
C GLU A 77 7.73 4.97 8.00
N ASN A 78 8.78 4.31 8.50
CA ASN A 78 9.51 4.78 9.68
C ASN A 78 10.84 5.44 9.32
N THR A 79 11.67 4.79 8.50
CA THR A 79 13.00 5.31 8.14
C THR A 79 12.89 6.52 7.24
N PHE A 80 12.15 6.41 6.13
CA PHE A 80 12.00 7.49 5.15
C PHE A 80 10.72 8.30 5.34
N GLN A 81 9.82 7.90 6.23
CA GLN A 81 8.59 8.64 6.53
C GLN A 81 7.74 8.95 5.28
N LEU A 82 7.74 8.03 4.32
CA LEU A 82 7.08 8.10 3.01
C LEU A 82 7.71 9.08 2.01
N ASP A 83 8.95 9.53 2.24
CA ASP A 83 9.80 10.14 1.21
C ASP A 83 10.36 9.05 0.29
N LEU A 84 9.65 8.79 -0.80
CA LEU A 84 10.04 7.72 -1.72
C LEU A 84 11.23 8.08 -2.60
N GLN A 85 11.53 9.36 -2.78
CA GLN A 85 12.72 9.78 -3.51
C GLN A 85 13.97 9.46 -2.70
N ALA A 86 13.97 9.79 -1.40
CA ALA A 86 15.05 9.42 -0.49
C ALA A 86 15.17 7.89 -0.35
N ALA A 87 14.05 7.16 -0.27
CA ALA A 87 14.05 5.70 -0.23
C ALA A 87 14.65 5.09 -1.51
N ARG A 88 14.29 5.63 -2.68
CA ARG A 88 14.84 5.23 -3.97
C ARG A 88 16.35 5.42 -4.02
N GLU A 89 16.85 6.59 -3.61
CA GLU A 89 18.29 6.89 -3.60
C GLU A 89 19.07 5.94 -2.68
N TYR A 90 18.52 5.66 -1.48
CA TYR A 90 19.10 4.68 -0.56
C TYR A 90 19.15 3.28 -1.16
N CYS A 91 18.03 2.80 -1.72
CA CYS A 91 17.97 1.48 -2.34
C CYS A 91 18.87 1.37 -3.58
N SER A 92 19.09 2.47 -4.30
CA SER A 92 19.98 2.50 -5.48
C SER A 92 21.45 2.32 -5.11
N ALA A 93 21.82 2.65 -3.87
CA ALA A 93 23.19 2.52 -3.37
C ALA A 93 23.52 1.14 -2.80
N ASP A 94 22.54 0.23 -2.70
CA ASP A 94 22.71 -1.15 -2.24
C ASP A 94 22.48 -2.11 -3.41
N ASP A 95 23.55 -2.75 -3.90
CA ASP A 95 23.51 -3.68 -5.03
C ASP A 95 22.49 -4.81 -4.84
N ARG A 96 22.18 -5.17 -3.60
CA ARG A 96 21.21 -6.23 -3.26
C ARG A 96 19.76 -5.82 -3.49
N LEU A 97 19.50 -4.52 -3.61
CA LEU A 97 18.19 -3.90 -3.83
C LEU A 97 18.03 -3.34 -5.25
N LEU A 98 19.14 -3.23 -6.00
CA LEU A 98 19.22 -2.48 -7.24
C LEU A 98 18.24 -2.95 -8.32
N GLU A 99 17.98 -4.26 -8.45
CA GLU A 99 17.04 -4.76 -9.46
C GLU A 99 15.59 -4.35 -9.17
N ALA A 100 15.19 -4.24 -7.90
CA ALA A 100 13.87 -3.71 -7.53
C ALA A 100 13.75 -2.23 -7.90
N VAL A 101 14.82 -1.46 -7.71
CA VAL A 101 14.89 -0.04 -8.11
C VAL A 101 14.77 0.09 -9.63
N LYS A 102 15.53 -0.70 -10.39
CA LYS A 102 15.47 -0.71 -11.87
C LYS A 102 14.07 -1.04 -12.38
N PHE A 103 13.38 -1.99 -11.75
CA PHE A 103 12.01 -2.33 -12.09
C PHE A 103 11.06 -1.14 -11.85
N LEU A 104 11.16 -0.47 -10.71
CA LEU A 104 10.34 0.71 -10.40
C LEU A 104 10.73 1.96 -11.23
N ASP A 105 11.96 1.99 -11.75
CA ASP A 105 12.46 3.03 -12.66
C ASP A 105 12.01 2.87 -14.12
N LEU A 106 11.38 1.74 -14.48
CA LEU A 106 10.80 1.57 -15.81
C LEU A 106 9.86 2.72 -16.14
N GLY A 107 9.93 3.19 -17.39
CA GLY A 107 9.14 4.34 -17.83
C GLY A 107 9.52 5.64 -17.14
N ASP A 108 10.81 5.88 -16.87
CA ASP A 108 11.30 7.11 -16.24
C ASP A 108 10.65 7.32 -14.84
N GLY A 109 10.84 6.34 -13.96
CA GLY A 109 10.40 6.41 -12.57
C GLY A 109 8.90 6.18 -12.34
N ALA A 110 8.19 5.58 -13.30
CA ALA A 110 6.74 5.42 -13.21
C ALA A 110 6.29 4.53 -12.03
N GLY A 111 7.09 3.55 -11.63
CA GLY A 111 6.75 2.70 -10.47
C GLY A 111 6.83 3.49 -9.16
N TRP A 112 7.85 4.34 -9.03
CA TRP A 112 8.03 5.24 -7.88
C TRP A 112 6.94 6.31 -7.81
N GLU A 113 6.55 6.89 -8.94
CA GLU A 113 5.43 7.83 -9.05
C GLU A 113 4.13 7.19 -8.56
N LEU A 114 3.83 5.96 -9.01
CA LEU A 114 2.65 5.24 -8.57
C LEU A 114 2.67 4.96 -7.06
N LEU A 115 3.80 4.47 -6.54
CA LEU A 115 3.95 4.24 -5.09
C LEU A 115 3.75 5.54 -4.30
N GLN A 116 4.28 6.67 -4.80
CA GLN A 116 4.17 7.96 -4.11
C GLN A 116 2.72 8.42 -4.02
N ALA A 117 1.94 8.19 -5.07
CA ALA A 117 0.51 8.50 -5.10
C ALA A 117 -0.29 7.59 -4.16
N MET A 118 -0.04 6.26 -4.19
CA MET A 118 -0.76 5.29 -3.36
C MET A 118 -0.44 5.43 -1.87
N LEU A 119 0.81 5.74 -1.54
CA LEU A 119 1.30 5.91 -0.16
C LEU A 119 1.19 7.35 0.34
N ASN A 120 0.39 8.20 -0.30
CA ASN A 120 0.20 9.58 0.14
C ASN A 120 -0.25 9.63 1.62
N ARG A 121 0.41 10.49 2.41
CA ARG A 121 0.12 10.65 3.84
C ARG A 121 -1.28 11.20 4.08
N ASP A 122 -1.76 12.11 3.23
CA ASP A 122 -3.15 12.54 3.25
C ASP A 122 -3.98 11.56 2.42
N TYR A 123 -4.92 10.88 3.07
CA TYR A 123 -5.80 9.91 2.40
C TYR A 123 -6.62 10.55 1.26
N ARG A 124 -6.86 11.87 1.33
CA ARG A 124 -7.58 12.63 0.28
C ARG A 124 -6.77 12.78 -1.00
N GLY A 125 -5.44 12.68 -0.89
CA GLY A 125 -4.52 12.76 -2.02
C GLY A 125 -4.23 11.40 -2.68
N ARG A 126 -4.82 10.31 -2.18
CA ARG A 126 -4.64 8.97 -2.75
C ARG A 126 -5.56 8.77 -3.96
N PRO A 127 -5.10 8.07 -5.01
CA PRO A 127 -5.92 7.77 -6.18
C PRO A 127 -7.03 6.77 -5.83
N ILE A 128 -8.07 6.74 -6.66
CA ILE A 128 -9.03 5.62 -6.68
C ILE A 128 -8.47 4.45 -7.49
N ALA A 129 -9.03 3.25 -7.31
CA ALA A 129 -8.57 2.04 -7.99
C ALA A 129 -8.52 2.16 -9.53
N GLU A 130 -9.49 2.85 -10.13
CA GLU A 130 -9.50 3.10 -11.58
C GLU A 130 -8.29 3.92 -12.04
N ALA A 131 -7.90 4.94 -11.28
CA ALA A 131 -6.73 5.75 -11.58
C ALA A 131 -5.42 4.96 -11.38
N VAL A 132 -5.38 4.05 -10.40
CA VAL A 132 -4.25 3.13 -10.20
C VAL A 132 -4.07 2.23 -11.43
N VAL A 133 -5.14 1.56 -11.88
CA VAL A 133 -5.07 0.63 -13.03
C VAL A 133 -4.70 1.34 -14.32
N ASN A 134 -5.14 2.59 -14.50
CA ASN A 134 -4.80 3.40 -15.67
C ASN A 134 -3.44 4.11 -15.57
N HIS A 135 -2.74 4.00 -14.43
CA HIS A 135 -1.43 4.61 -14.25
C HIS A 135 -0.44 4.04 -15.28
N ARG A 136 0.44 4.89 -15.83
CA ARG A 136 1.38 4.55 -16.90
C ARG A 136 2.24 3.31 -16.62
N PHE A 137 2.51 3.05 -15.34
CA PHE A 137 3.20 1.86 -14.84
C PHE A 137 2.43 0.55 -15.05
N LEU A 138 1.14 0.52 -14.71
CA LEU A 138 0.34 -0.70 -14.85
C LEU A 138 -0.22 -0.88 -16.25
N SER A 139 -0.47 0.22 -16.97
CA SER A 139 -0.94 0.18 -18.35
C SER A 139 0.16 -0.13 -19.37
N GLY A 140 1.43 -0.11 -18.96
CA GLY A 140 2.57 -0.44 -19.83
C GLY A 140 2.82 0.56 -20.95
N THR A 141 2.28 1.79 -20.85
CA THR A 141 2.36 2.83 -21.90
C THR A 141 3.78 3.32 -22.26
N PHE A 142 4.82 2.81 -21.60
CA PHE A 142 6.22 3.14 -21.85
C PHE A 142 7.07 1.94 -22.29
N LEU A 143 6.46 0.76 -22.49
CA LEU A 143 7.09 -0.45 -23.03
C LEU A 143 6.77 -0.57 -24.52
#